data_AF-A0A5K7Y7T9-F1
#
_entry.id   AF-A0A5K7Y7T9-F1
#
_cell.length_a   1.000
_cell.length_b   1.000
_cell.length_c   1.000
_cell.angle_alpha   90.00
_cell.angle_beta   90.00
_cell.angle_gamma   90.00
#
_symmetry.space_group_name_H-M   'P 1'
#
loop_
_entity.id
_entity.type
_entity.pdbx_description
1 polymer ?
#
loop_
_entity_poly.entity_id
_entity_poly.type
_entity_poly.pdbx_seq_one_letter_code
_entity_poly.pdbx_strand_id
1 'polypeptide(L)'
;MWPFVSSLRVANPATDSRALPAARPEPLQCLLLAATLMLSSLSFDLQAAQVYRHVDANGNVVFSDQPAGGSKVQLTPLSVVPSTESLPPRRSTPSRVSSSSSSESTRTRAPAVDVAFRGYTTFTIQSPSNEETLQTGQAGNLAVRLGIEPKLRPEDKVRVTVDGAPSQSAMHSTVFMVPALERGKHVIQAELLDSTGRVRQTSEPKVVYVQRASVNLPRNPNNPANAGGG
;
A
#
# COMPACT_ATOMS: atom_id res chain seq x y z
N MET A 1 36.67 55.72 -15.20
CA MET A 1 36.20 55.69 -16.60
C MET A 1 34.88 56.45 -16.63
N TRP A 2 34.88 57.52 -17.41
CA TRP A 2 33.91 58.63 -17.52
C TRP A 2 32.65 58.20 -18.36
N PRO A 3 31.63 59.05 -18.64
CA PRO A 3 30.46 59.25 -17.76
C PRO A 3 29.11 59.43 -18.55
N PHE A 4 28.05 59.88 -17.85
CA PHE A 4 27.12 60.97 -18.25
C PHE A 4 26.10 60.84 -19.43
N VAL A 5 24.85 61.21 -19.07
CA VAL A 5 23.75 61.96 -19.74
C VAL A 5 22.82 61.35 -20.79
N SER A 6 21.55 61.31 -20.37
CA SER A 6 20.33 61.88 -20.99
C SER A 6 20.49 62.80 -22.22
N SER A 7 19.67 62.58 -23.25
CA SER A 7 18.91 63.64 -23.93
C SER A 7 18.14 63.13 -25.15
N LEU A 8 16.88 63.58 -25.23
CA LEU A 8 16.20 64.09 -26.44
C LEU A 8 15.97 63.10 -27.62
N ARG A 9 14.94 63.20 -28.45
CA ARG A 9 13.69 63.95 -28.58
C ARG A 9 13.09 63.42 -29.89
N VAL A 10 11.78 63.64 -30.06
CA VAL A 10 11.09 63.71 -31.36
C VAL A 10 10.99 62.40 -32.15
N ALA A 11 9.77 61.88 -32.21
CA ALA A 11 9.22 61.43 -33.47
C ALA A 11 7.74 61.84 -33.52
N ASN A 12 7.47 62.96 -34.20
CA ASN A 12 6.23 63.13 -34.95
C ASN A 12 6.68 63.42 -36.37
N PRO A 13 6.28 62.59 -37.34
CA PRO A 13 5.41 63.15 -38.36
C PRO A 13 4.23 62.21 -38.67
N ALA A 14 3.05 62.82 -38.65
CA ALA A 14 1.90 62.35 -39.41
C ALA A 14 2.26 62.29 -40.90
N THR A 15 2.01 61.14 -41.53
CA THR A 15 1.67 61.11 -42.95
C THR A 15 0.66 59.99 -43.20
N ASP A 16 -0.56 60.45 -43.45
CA ASP A 16 -1.70 59.76 -44.02
C ASP A 16 -1.32 59.07 -45.35
N SER A 17 -1.77 57.83 -45.55
CA SER A 17 -1.93 57.21 -46.86
C SER A 17 -2.85 55.99 -46.77
N ARG A 18 -4.15 56.27 -46.93
CA ARG A 18 -5.08 55.56 -47.83
C ARG A 18 -4.96 54.03 -47.95
N ALA A 19 -6.04 53.42 -47.45
CA ALA A 19 -6.87 52.42 -48.11
C ALA A 19 -6.31 51.01 -48.34
N LEU A 20 -6.89 50.05 -47.62
CA LEU A 20 -7.37 48.78 -48.19
C LEU A 20 -8.67 48.35 -47.47
N PRO A 21 -9.62 47.76 -48.20
CA PRO A 21 -11.00 47.58 -47.78
C PRO A 21 -11.17 46.47 -46.73
N ALA A 22 -12.22 46.61 -45.94
CA ALA A 22 -12.72 45.61 -45.01
C ALA A 22 -12.97 44.26 -45.73
N ALA A 23 -12.24 43.23 -45.33
CA ALA A 23 -12.64 41.84 -45.54
C ALA A 23 -13.04 41.29 -44.17
N ARG A 24 -14.36 41.19 -43.96
CA ARG A 24 -14.93 40.48 -42.81
C ARG A 24 -14.49 39.01 -42.93
N PRO A 25 -13.96 38.37 -41.87
CA PRO A 25 -13.66 36.95 -41.93
C PRO A 25 -14.98 36.16 -42.04
N GLU A 26 -15.14 35.44 -43.15
CA GLU A 26 -16.27 34.55 -43.40
C GLU A 26 -16.29 33.43 -42.34
N PRO A 27 -17.47 33.06 -41.80
CA PRO A 27 -17.59 32.14 -40.65
C PRO A 27 -17.05 30.73 -40.92
N LEU A 28 -16.83 30.37 -42.18
CA LEU A 28 -16.31 29.08 -42.63
C LEU A 28 -14.80 28.88 -42.35
N GLN A 29 -13.99 29.94 -42.35
CA GLN A 29 -12.56 29.83 -42.05
C GLN A 29 -12.28 29.66 -40.55
N CYS A 30 -13.09 30.29 -39.69
CA CYS A 30 -13.08 30.00 -38.25
C CYS A 30 -13.49 28.55 -37.96
N LEU A 31 -14.40 27.99 -38.75
CA LEU A 31 -14.91 26.62 -38.54
C LEU A 31 -13.86 25.54 -38.90
N LEU A 32 -13.04 25.77 -39.93
CA LEU A 32 -11.96 24.85 -40.33
C LEU A 32 -10.71 24.90 -39.42
N LEU A 33 -10.39 26.07 -38.87
CA LEU A 33 -9.34 26.21 -37.84
C LEU A 33 -9.75 25.61 -36.49
N ALA A 34 -11.05 25.67 -36.15
CA ALA A 34 -11.58 25.00 -34.97
C ALA A 34 -11.57 23.46 -35.12
N ALA A 35 -11.85 22.95 -36.32
CA ALA A 35 -11.90 21.50 -36.56
C ALA A 35 -10.51 20.82 -36.51
N THR A 36 -9.45 21.52 -36.89
CA THR A 36 -8.08 20.98 -36.83
C THR A 36 -7.46 21.05 -35.43
N LEU A 37 -7.85 22.02 -34.59
CA LEU A 37 -7.49 22.06 -33.17
C LEU A 37 -8.19 20.96 -32.35
N MET A 38 -9.34 20.47 -32.82
CA MET A 38 -10.09 19.37 -32.19
C MET A 38 -9.47 17.98 -32.43
N LEU A 39 -8.63 17.79 -33.46
CA LEU A 39 -8.14 16.47 -33.87
C LEU A 39 -6.77 16.08 -33.28
N SER A 40 -6.01 17.03 -32.75
CA SER A 40 -4.68 16.78 -32.13
C SER A 40 -4.74 16.36 -30.66
N SER A 41 -5.94 16.15 -30.10
CA SER A 41 -6.15 15.90 -28.66
C SER A 41 -6.14 14.42 -28.25
N LEU A 42 -5.83 13.48 -29.15
CA LEU A 42 -5.76 12.05 -28.79
C LEU A 42 -4.35 11.67 -28.31
N SER A 43 -3.96 12.16 -27.13
CA SER A 43 -2.89 11.56 -26.35
C SER A 43 -3.48 10.45 -25.47
N PHE A 44 -3.03 9.22 -25.68
CA PHE A 44 -3.44 8.03 -24.93
C PHE A 44 -2.70 8.02 -23.58
N ASP A 45 -3.42 8.29 -22.49
CA ASP A 45 -2.86 8.24 -21.13
C ASP A 45 -2.91 6.80 -20.59
N LEU A 46 -1.74 6.22 -20.35
CA LEU A 46 -1.57 4.88 -19.79
C LEU A 46 -1.59 5.00 -18.25
N GLN A 47 -2.78 4.96 -17.63
CA GLN A 47 -2.89 5.08 -16.17
C GLN A 47 -2.70 3.75 -15.44
N ALA A 48 -1.73 3.74 -14.52
CA ALA A 48 -1.46 2.68 -13.55
C ALA A 48 -2.65 2.51 -12.58
N ALA A 49 -3.01 1.26 -12.27
CA ALA A 49 -4.11 0.90 -11.39
C ALA A 49 -3.88 1.41 -9.95
N GLN A 50 -4.70 2.35 -9.50
CA GLN A 50 -4.71 2.90 -8.14
C GLN A 50 -5.97 2.41 -7.40
N VAL A 51 -5.77 1.69 -6.30
CA VAL A 51 -6.83 1.11 -5.46
C VAL A 51 -7.18 2.08 -4.33
N TYR A 52 -8.47 2.34 -4.09
CA TYR A 52 -8.96 3.27 -3.05
C TYR A 52 -9.78 2.56 -1.97
N ARG A 53 -9.69 3.07 -0.73
CA ARG A 53 -10.33 2.54 0.49
C ARG A 53 -11.36 3.55 1.01
N HIS A 54 -12.60 3.11 1.22
CA HIS A 54 -13.59 3.92 1.95
C HIS A 54 -14.21 3.12 3.11
N VAL A 55 -14.67 3.84 4.14
CA VAL A 55 -15.34 3.28 5.32
C VAL A 55 -16.80 3.70 5.26
N ASP A 56 -17.73 2.76 5.42
CA ASP A 56 -19.16 3.06 5.45
C ASP A 56 -19.66 3.47 6.85
N ALA A 57 -20.90 3.95 6.92
CA ALA A 57 -21.51 4.45 8.15
C ALA A 57 -21.68 3.39 9.26
N ASN A 58 -21.42 2.11 8.97
CA ASN A 58 -21.44 1.01 9.92
C ASN A 58 -20.04 0.57 10.36
N GLY A 59 -18.98 1.29 9.95
CA GLY A 59 -17.60 1.01 10.32
C GLY A 59 -16.92 -0.08 9.48
N ASN A 60 -17.55 -0.55 8.40
CA ASN A 60 -16.96 -1.54 7.52
C ASN A 60 -16.09 -0.89 6.44
N VAL A 61 -14.92 -1.46 6.21
CA VAL A 61 -13.97 -1.02 5.19
C VAL A 61 -14.28 -1.74 3.88
N VAL A 62 -14.69 -0.99 2.87
CA VAL A 62 -14.94 -1.49 1.52
C VAL A 62 -13.90 -0.89 0.56
N PHE A 63 -13.17 -1.74 -0.15
CA PHE A 63 -12.25 -1.35 -1.21
C PHE A 63 -13.00 -1.41 -2.54
N SER A 64 -12.97 -0.33 -3.31
CA SER A 64 -13.68 -0.23 -4.59
C SER A 64 -12.78 0.42 -5.63
N ASP A 65 -12.72 -0.19 -6.82
CA ASP A 65 -11.95 0.29 -7.98
C ASP A 65 -12.72 1.34 -8.82
N GLN A 66 -13.62 2.10 -8.20
CA GLN A 66 -14.43 3.10 -8.90
C GLN A 66 -14.35 4.48 -8.22
N PRO A 67 -13.94 5.54 -8.94
CA PRO A 67 -13.56 6.81 -8.33
C PRO A 67 -14.79 7.67 -8.01
N ALA A 68 -14.97 7.98 -6.72
CA ALA A 68 -15.76 9.13 -6.26
C ALA A 68 -14.89 10.03 -5.36
N GLY A 69 -14.35 11.10 -5.95
CA GLY A 69 -14.12 12.41 -5.30
C GLY A 69 -12.94 12.59 -4.32
N GLY A 70 -11.80 13.07 -4.84
CA GLY A 70 -10.83 14.08 -4.29
C GLY A 70 -10.33 13.99 -2.84
N SER A 71 -9.01 14.04 -2.54
CA SER A 71 -8.07 15.14 -2.88
C SER A 71 -6.59 14.69 -2.85
N LYS A 72 -5.74 15.40 -3.64
CA LYS A 72 -4.32 15.10 -3.90
C LYS A 72 -3.39 15.50 -2.74
N VAL A 73 -2.44 14.63 -2.38
CA VAL A 73 -1.26 14.98 -1.58
C VAL A 73 0.00 14.71 -2.40
N GLN A 74 0.82 15.75 -2.56
CA GLN A 74 2.09 15.74 -3.31
C GLN A 74 3.17 15.05 -2.47
N LEU A 75 3.78 13.96 -2.96
CA LEU A 75 4.96 13.37 -2.33
C LEU A 75 6.26 13.85 -3.01
N THR A 76 7.20 14.32 -2.19
CA THR A 76 8.55 14.76 -2.53
C THR A 76 9.45 13.56 -2.89
N PRO A 77 10.43 13.69 -3.82
CA PRO A 77 11.19 12.54 -4.34
C PRO A 77 12.11 11.87 -3.32
N LEU A 78 12.21 10.53 -3.42
CA LEU A 78 13.09 9.65 -2.64
C LEU A 78 14.55 9.76 -3.11
N SER A 79 15.48 9.94 -2.18
CA SER A 79 16.92 9.77 -2.41
C SER A 79 17.34 8.30 -2.34
N VAL A 80 18.04 7.84 -3.38
CA VAL A 80 18.60 6.48 -3.49
C VAL A 80 19.99 6.44 -2.84
N VAL A 81 20.28 5.41 -2.05
CA VAL A 81 21.61 5.09 -1.52
C VAL A 81 22.13 3.83 -2.23
N PRO A 82 23.39 3.78 -2.72
CA PRO A 82 23.89 2.65 -3.52
C PRO A 82 24.22 1.43 -2.65
N SER A 83 24.02 0.25 -3.24
CA SER A 83 24.32 -1.08 -2.64
C SER A 83 25.82 -1.40 -2.69
N THR A 84 26.37 -1.95 -1.60
CA THR A 84 27.74 -2.46 -1.55
C THR A 84 27.79 -3.98 -1.75
N GLU A 85 28.46 -4.35 -2.85
CA GLU A 85 29.39 -5.45 -3.10
C GLU A 85 29.14 -6.89 -2.56
N SER A 86 29.22 -7.82 -3.53
CA SER A 86 29.11 -9.28 -3.53
C SER A 86 30.27 -10.05 -2.87
N LEU A 87 30.00 -11.27 -2.36
CA LEU A 87 30.98 -12.35 -2.19
C LEU A 87 30.44 -13.70 -2.72
N PRO A 88 31.23 -14.52 -3.44
CA PRO A 88 30.75 -15.64 -4.25
C PRO A 88 30.70 -17.00 -3.51
N PRO A 89 29.76 -17.91 -3.87
CA PRO A 89 29.72 -19.27 -3.33
C PRO A 89 30.71 -20.22 -4.04
N ARG A 90 31.32 -21.09 -3.23
CA ARG A 90 32.36 -22.05 -3.61
C ARG A 90 31.75 -23.30 -4.26
N ARG A 91 32.44 -23.73 -5.32
CA ARG A 91 32.24 -24.88 -6.22
C ARG A 91 32.07 -26.24 -5.51
N SER A 92 31.11 -27.02 -5.99
CA SER A 92 31.15 -28.49 -6.00
C SER A 92 30.45 -29.01 -7.27
N THR A 93 31.16 -29.81 -8.04
CA THR A 93 30.72 -30.61 -9.20
C THR A 93 30.86 -32.09 -8.79
N PRO A 94 30.11 -33.07 -9.33
CA PRO A 94 30.32 -33.49 -10.73
C PRO A 94 29.09 -33.98 -11.53
N SER A 95 29.17 -33.69 -12.84
CA SER A 95 28.79 -34.49 -14.02
C SER A 95 27.54 -35.36 -14.04
N ARG A 96 26.63 -35.02 -14.98
CA ARG A 96 26.18 -35.99 -16.00
C ARG A 96 25.70 -35.30 -17.31
N VAL A 97 26.54 -35.47 -18.33
CA VAL A 97 26.30 -35.67 -19.77
C VAL A 97 25.07 -35.04 -20.44
N SER A 98 25.40 -34.24 -21.45
CA SER A 98 24.60 -33.65 -22.52
C SER A 98 23.60 -34.58 -23.21
N SER A 99 22.47 -34.02 -23.64
CA SER A 99 22.01 -34.12 -25.03
C SER A 99 20.87 -33.15 -25.29
N SER A 100 21.08 -32.35 -26.33
CA SER A 100 20.10 -31.53 -27.04
C SER A 100 18.97 -32.37 -27.60
N SER A 101 17.73 -31.90 -27.46
CA SER A 101 16.72 -32.02 -28.51
C SER A 101 15.59 -31.02 -28.26
N SER A 102 15.43 -30.14 -29.23
CA SER A 102 14.24 -29.37 -29.51
C SER A 102 13.00 -30.25 -29.50
N SER A 103 12.00 -29.89 -28.71
CA SER A 103 10.62 -30.32 -28.91
C SER A 103 9.69 -29.28 -28.32
N GLU A 104 9.09 -28.53 -29.23
CA GLU A 104 7.80 -27.87 -29.04
C GLU A 104 6.87 -28.83 -28.28
N SER A 105 6.43 -28.45 -27.09
CA SER A 105 5.35 -29.14 -26.40
C SER A 105 4.44 -28.09 -25.80
N THR A 106 3.39 -27.80 -26.58
CA THR A 106 2.09 -27.32 -26.13
C THR A 106 1.68 -28.07 -24.87
N ARG A 107 1.98 -27.50 -23.70
CA ARG A 107 1.39 -27.94 -22.43
C ARG A 107 -0.07 -27.50 -22.42
N THR A 108 -0.93 -28.38 -22.91
CA THR A 108 -2.33 -28.45 -22.48
C THR A 108 -2.33 -28.47 -20.95
N ARG A 109 -2.72 -27.34 -20.37
CA ARG A 109 -2.99 -27.19 -18.93
C ARG A 109 -4.15 -28.10 -18.59
N ALA A 110 -3.85 -29.33 -18.17
CA ALA A 110 -4.83 -30.19 -17.53
C ALA A 110 -5.44 -29.40 -16.35
N PRO A 111 -6.78 -29.42 -16.17
CA PRO A 111 -7.38 -28.81 -15.01
C PRO A 111 -6.83 -29.52 -13.77
N ALA A 112 -6.30 -28.74 -12.82
CA ALA A 112 -5.93 -29.28 -11.53
C ALA A 112 -7.18 -29.94 -10.94
N VAL A 113 -7.15 -31.26 -10.83
CA VAL A 113 -8.23 -32.04 -10.22
C VAL A 113 -8.38 -31.53 -8.79
N ASP A 114 -9.57 -31.01 -8.49
CA ASP A 114 -9.96 -30.52 -7.18
C ASP A 114 -9.83 -31.66 -6.17
N VAL A 115 -8.70 -31.69 -5.47
CA VAL A 115 -8.50 -32.62 -4.36
C VAL A 115 -9.49 -32.22 -3.28
N ALA A 116 -10.51 -33.05 -3.10
CA ALA A 116 -11.60 -32.80 -2.16
C ALA A 116 -11.05 -32.43 -0.77
N PHE A 117 -11.20 -31.15 -0.40
CA PHE A 117 -10.63 -30.57 0.81
C PHE A 117 -11.12 -31.29 2.07
N ARG A 118 -10.20 -31.83 2.88
CA ARG A 118 -10.49 -32.60 4.11
C ARG A 118 -10.41 -31.76 5.40
N GLY A 119 -10.07 -30.48 5.31
CA GLY A 119 -9.79 -29.63 6.47
C GLY A 119 -8.35 -29.12 6.48
N TYR A 120 -8.03 -28.31 7.49
CA TYR A 120 -6.68 -27.84 7.74
C TYR A 120 -5.94 -28.82 8.63
N THR A 121 -4.83 -29.36 8.14
CA THR A 121 -3.96 -30.26 8.91
C THR A 121 -3.07 -29.47 9.86
N THR A 122 -2.72 -28.24 9.51
CA THR A 122 -1.96 -27.32 10.36
C THR A 122 -2.72 -26.03 10.53
N PHE A 123 -2.88 -25.60 11.78
CA PHE A 123 -3.40 -24.28 12.15
C PHE A 123 -2.76 -23.86 13.47
N THR A 124 -1.65 -23.13 13.38
CA THR A 124 -0.85 -22.75 14.55
C THR A 124 -0.34 -21.32 14.43
N ILE A 125 -0.08 -20.67 15.56
CA ILE A 125 0.62 -19.40 15.60
C ILE A 125 2.11 -19.69 15.46
N GLN A 126 2.77 -19.20 14.41
CA GLN A 126 4.22 -19.32 14.21
C GLN A 126 4.99 -18.22 14.94
N SER A 127 4.48 -17.00 14.90
CA SER A 127 5.01 -15.84 15.61
C SER A 127 3.83 -15.07 16.23
N PRO A 128 3.93 -14.58 17.47
CA PRO A 128 5.08 -14.62 18.38
C PRO A 128 5.43 -16.03 18.86
N SER A 129 6.60 -16.18 19.48
CA SER A 129 6.93 -17.37 20.27
C SER A 129 6.11 -17.39 21.57
N ASN A 130 5.94 -18.57 22.17
CA ASN A 130 5.31 -18.62 23.49
C ASN A 130 6.21 -17.91 24.51
N GLU A 131 5.58 -17.15 25.41
CA GLU A 131 6.22 -16.32 26.45
C GLU A 131 7.11 -15.19 25.92
N GLU A 132 6.94 -14.80 24.66
CA GLU A 132 7.68 -13.69 24.07
C GLU A 132 7.37 -12.37 24.79
N THR A 133 8.41 -11.57 25.02
CA THR A 133 8.29 -10.27 25.70
C THR A 133 8.38 -9.12 24.70
N LEU A 134 7.31 -8.35 24.56
CA LEU A 134 7.28 -7.08 23.85
C LEU A 134 7.88 -5.98 24.72
N GLN A 135 9.01 -5.45 24.25
CA GLN A 135 9.75 -4.41 24.96
C GLN A 135 9.04 -3.05 24.85
N THR A 136 9.33 -2.16 25.80
CA THR A 136 8.72 -0.82 25.89
C THR A 136 8.75 -0.02 24.57
N GLY A 137 9.81 -0.19 23.76
CA GLY A 137 9.95 0.50 22.46
C GLY A 137 8.98 0.03 21.36
N GLN A 138 8.31 -1.11 21.53
CA GLN A 138 7.36 -1.66 20.55
C GLN A 138 5.94 -1.12 20.72
N ALA A 139 5.69 -0.32 21.77
CA ALA A 139 4.40 0.29 22.07
C ALA A 139 3.21 -0.71 22.17
N GLY A 140 3.49 -1.98 22.47
CA GLY A 140 2.46 -3.03 22.52
C GLY A 140 1.95 -3.48 21.15
N ASN A 141 2.65 -3.14 20.05
CA ASN A 141 2.29 -3.61 18.71
C ASN A 141 2.84 -5.01 18.48
N LEU A 142 1.93 -5.98 18.32
CA LEU A 142 2.28 -7.38 18.09
C LEU A 142 1.93 -7.81 16.66
N ALA A 143 2.89 -8.41 15.97
CA ALA A 143 2.64 -9.10 14.71
C ALA A 143 2.39 -10.59 14.98
N VAL A 144 1.22 -11.09 14.60
CA VAL A 144 0.84 -12.50 14.70
C VAL A 144 0.90 -13.13 13.31
N ARG A 145 1.72 -14.17 13.15
CA ARG A 145 1.85 -14.95 11.91
C ARG A 145 1.38 -16.36 12.14
N LEU A 146 0.57 -16.87 11.22
CA LEU A 146 -0.04 -18.19 11.30
C LEU A 146 0.58 -19.15 10.28
N GLY A 147 0.80 -20.37 10.73
CA GLY A 147 1.05 -21.52 9.87
C GLY A 147 -0.27 -22.22 9.58
N ILE A 148 -0.69 -22.22 8.32
CA ILE A 148 -1.93 -22.85 7.87
C ILE A 148 -1.61 -23.76 6.69
N GLU A 149 -1.97 -25.04 6.81
CA GLU A 149 -1.80 -26.04 5.74
C GLU A 149 -3.07 -26.91 5.64
N PRO A 150 -3.61 -27.16 4.42
CA PRO A 150 -3.26 -26.52 3.15
C PRO A 150 -3.64 -25.02 3.13
N LYS A 151 -3.31 -24.30 2.05
CA LYS A 151 -3.57 -22.85 1.93
C LYS A 151 -5.02 -22.50 2.29
N LEU A 152 -5.19 -21.40 3.04
CA LEU A 152 -6.49 -20.87 3.45
C LEU A 152 -7.45 -20.71 2.25
N ARG A 153 -8.60 -21.37 2.30
CA ARG A 153 -9.64 -21.33 1.27
C ARG A 153 -10.24 -19.92 1.18
N PRO A 154 -10.66 -19.46 -0.01
CA PRO A 154 -11.18 -18.10 -0.21
C PRO A 154 -12.35 -17.70 0.71
N GLU A 155 -13.19 -18.67 1.05
CA GLU A 155 -14.39 -18.50 1.86
C GLU A 155 -14.15 -18.57 3.38
N ASP A 156 -13.00 -19.11 3.80
CA ASP A 156 -12.64 -19.20 5.21
C ASP A 156 -11.93 -17.91 5.66
N LYS A 157 -12.17 -17.51 6.91
CA LYS A 157 -11.56 -16.32 7.51
C LYS A 157 -10.87 -16.69 8.80
N VAL A 158 -9.94 -15.85 9.23
CA VAL A 158 -9.26 -16.01 10.51
C VAL A 158 -9.37 -14.72 11.30
N ARG A 159 -9.56 -14.84 12.61
CA ARG A 159 -9.44 -13.72 13.55
C ARG A 159 -8.47 -14.08 14.66
N VAL A 160 -7.79 -13.06 15.18
CA VAL A 160 -6.97 -13.19 16.37
C VAL A 160 -7.77 -12.71 17.57
N THR A 161 -7.64 -13.43 18.68
CA THR A 161 -8.20 -13.06 19.98
C THR A 161 -7.07 -12.79 20.97
N VAL A 162 -7.31 -11.82 21.85
CA VAL A 162 -6.45 -11.43 22.97
C VAL A 162 -7.29 -11.61 24.23
N ASP A 163 -6.84 -12.47 25.13
CA ASP A 163 -7.54 -12.80 26.39
C ASP A 163 -9.00 -13.24 26.17
N GLY A 164 -9.26 -13.92 25.05
CA GLY A 164 -10.58 -14.41 24.65
C GLY A 164 -11.45 -13.38 23.92
N ALA A 165 -11.03 -12.11 23.82
CA ALA A 165 -11.74 -11.09 23.05
C ALA A 165 -11.14 -10.94 21.64
N PRO A 166 -11.95 -10.80 20.57
CA PRO A 166 -11.42 -10.56 19.23
C PRO A 166 -10.70 -9.22 19.16
N SER A 167 -9.44 -9.21 18.68
CA SER A 167 -8.67 -7.98 18.51
C SER A 167 -9.11 -7.16 17.29
N GLN A 168 -9.71 -7.84 16.31
CA GLN A 168 -10.15 -7.27 15.04
C GLN A 168 -11.18 -8.19 14.35
N SER A 169 -11.80 -7.68 13.29
CA SER A 169 -12.70 -8.47 12.42
C SER A 169 -11.96 -9.64 11.76
N ALA A 170 -12.70 -10.72 11.48
CA ALA A 170 -12.17 -11.88 10.77
C ALA A 170 -11.81 -11.53 9.32
N MET A 171 -10.64 -11.95 8.86
CA MET A 171 -10.07 -11.61 7.55
C MET A 171 -9.45 -12.84 6.88
N HIS A 172 -9.36 -12.82 5.55
CA HIS A 172 -8.61 -13.81 4.79
C HIS A 172 -7.12 -13.42 4.79
N SER A 173 -6.41 -13.77 5.86
CA SER A 173 -4.98 -13.47 6.03
C SER A 173 -4.32 -14.51 6.93
N THR A 174 -3.00 -14.67 6.79
CA THR A 174 -2.15 -15.43 7.72
C THR A 174 -1.32 -14.52 8.62
N VAL A 175 -1.37 -13.20 8.41
CA VAL A 175 -0.63 -12.20 9.20
C VAL A 175 -1.60 -11.16 9.73
N PHE A 176 -1.50 -10.90 11.02
CA PHE A 176 -2.37 -9.99 11.76
C PHE A 176 -1.52 -9.03 12.59
N MET A 177 -1.98 -7.78 12.72
CA MET A 177 -1.34 -6.78 13.56
C MET A 177 -2.30 -6.47 14.71
N VAL A 178 -1.86 -6.76 15.93
CA VAL A 178 -2.59 -6.42 17.15
C VAL A 178 -1.92 -5.18 17.74
N PRO A 179 -2.48 -3.98 17.54
CA PRO A 179 -1.88 -2.75 18.04
C PRO A 179 -2.18 -2.57 19.53
N ALA A 180 -1.33 -1.80 20.19
CA ALA A 180 -1.61 -1.23 21.51
C ALA A 180 -2.06 -2.23 22.58
N LEU A 181 -1.43 -3.41 22.64
CA LEU A 181 -1.59 -4.30 23.79
C LEU A 181 -1.20 -3.56 25.08
N GLU A 182 -2.02 -3.76 26.11
CA GLU A 182 -1.77 -3.15 27.39
C GLU A 182 -0.57 -3.77 28.10
N ARG A 183 -0.08 -3.11 29.16
CA ARG A 183 1.01 -3.68 29.95
C ARG A 183 0.52 -4.95 30.65
N GLY A 184 1.29 -6.03 30.55
CA GLY A 184 1.08 -7.22 31.36
C GLY A 184 1.18 -8.51 30.56
N LYS A 185 0.54 -9.55 31.08
CA LYS A 185 0.43 -10.86 30.43
C LYS A 185 -0.82 -10.87 29.55
N HIS A 186 -0.67 -11.30 28.31
CA HIS A 186 -1.78 -11.50 27.37
C HIS A 186 -1.73 -12.91 26.78
N VAL A 187 -2.89 -13.49 26.53
CA VAL A 187 -3.05 -14.77 25.84
C VAL A 187 -3.54 -14.51 24.42
N ILE A 188 -2.76 -14.94 23.44
CA ILE A 188 -3.04 -14.79 22.01
C ILE A 188 -3.51 -16.12 21.46
N GLN A 189 -4.65 -16.10 20.78
CA GLN A 189 -5.19 -17.25 20.05
C GLN A 189 -5.63 -16.82 18.66
N ALA A 190 -5.64 -17.78 17.72
CA ALA A 190 -6.24 -17.59 16.42
C ALA A 190 -7.45 -18.51 16.30
N GLU A 191 -8.50 -18.00 15.66
CA GLU A 191 -9.72 -18.74 15.38
C GLU A 191 -9.98 -18.71 13.89
N LEU A 192 -10.21 -19.89 13.31
CA LEU A 192 -10.61 -20.09 11.94
C LEU A 192 -12.14 -20.14 11.87
N LEU A 193 -12.72 -19.25 11.06
CA LEU A 193 -14.14 -19.12 10.81
C LEU A 193 -14.47 -19.60 9.41
N ASP A 194 -15.61 -20.28 9.25
CA ASP A 194 -16.14 -20.63 7.94
C ASP A 194 -16.89 -19.47 7.27
N SER A 195 -17.45 -19.74 6.08
CA SER A 195 -18.25 -18.80 5.32
C SER A 195 -19.50 -18.30 6.05
N THR A 196 -19.98 -19.04 7.05
CA THR A 196 -21.12 -18.66 7.90
C THR A 196 -20.70 -17.90 9.15
N GLY A 197 -19.40 -17.72 9.38
CA GLY A 197 -18.84 -17.06 10.55
C GLY A 197 -18.74 -17.96 11.79
N ARG A 198 -18.91 -19.28 11.64
CA ARG A 198 -18.76 -20.23 12.75
C ARG A 198 -17.30 -20.61 12.93
N VAL A 199 -16.84 -20.65 14.17
CA VAL A 199 -15.48 -21.09 14.51
C VAL A 199 -15.38 -22.60 14.26
N ARG A 200 -14.51 -23.00 13.33
CA ARG A 200 -14.23 -24.39 12.98
C ARG A 200 -13.02 -24.96 13.70
N GLN A 201 -12.03 -24.11 13.96
CA GLN A 201 -10.77 -24.52 14.58
C GLN A 201 -10.17 -23.35 15.35
N THR A 202 -9.51 -23.66 16.46
CA THR A 202 -8.79 -22.70 17.29
C THR A 202 -7.35 -23.18 17.42
N SER A 203 -6.39 -22.26 17.38
CA SER A 203 -4.97 -22.58 17.58
C SER A 203 -4.70 -22.85 19.07
N GLU A 204 -3.54 -23.43 19.36
CA GLU A 204 -3.02 -23.40 20.72
C GLU A 204 -2.82 -21.95 21.19
N PRO A 205 -3.10 -21.64 22.47
CA PRO A 205 -2.82 -20.34 23.05
C PRO A 205 -1.33 -20.08 23.16
N LYS A 206 -0.93 -18.85 22.86
CA LYS A 206 0.42 -18.34 23.15
C LYS A 206 0.35 -17.21 24.16
N VAL A 207 1.15 -17.30 25.20
CA VAL A 207 1.30 -16.22 26.17
C VAL A 207 2.32 -15.22 25.64
N VAL A 208 2.05 -13.92 25.78
CA VAL A 208 3.03 -12.86 25.57
C VAL A 208 3.04 -11.92 26.77
N TYR A 209 4.18 -11.26 26.99
CA TYR A 209 4.36 -10.28 28.05
C TYR A 209 4.66 -8.92 27.44
N VAL A 210 3.94 -7.90 27.86
CA VAL A 210 4.06 -6.55 27.30
C VAL A 210 4.60 -5.61 28.35
N GLN A 211 5.73 -4.99 28.04
CA GLN A 211 6.33 -3.94 28.83
C GLN A 211 5.94 -2.58 28.23
N ARG A 212 5.54 -1.65 29.10
CA ARG A 212 5.33 -0.23 28.73
C ARG A 212 6.07 0.65 29.72
N ALA A 213 6.34 1.91 29.37
CA ALA A 213 6.75 2.91 30.35
C ALA A 213 5.52 3.33 31.17
N SER A 214 5.68 3.61 32.47
CA SER A 214 4.59 4.17 33.27
C SER A 214 4.47 5.66 32.97
N VAL A 215 3.28 6.12 32.57
CA VAL A 215 3.01 7.54 32.28
C VAL A 215 3.00 8.41 33.54
N ASN A 216 2.83 7.82 34.73
CA ASN A 216 2.70 8.57 35.99
C ASN A 216 4.03 8.82 36.73
N LEU A 217 5.18 8.54 36.10
CA LEU A 217 6.47 8.85 36.71
C LEU A 217 6.74 10.37 36.62
N PRO A 218 7.19 11.04 37.70
CA PRO A 218 7.48 12.48 37.67
C PRO A 218 8.45 12.90 36.55
N ARG A 219 9.40 12.03 36.20
CA ARG A 219 10.39 12.25 35.13
C ARG A 219 9.91 11.82 33.74
N ASN A 220 8.70 11.29 33.58
CA ASN A 220 8.18 10.91 32.27
C ASN A 220 7.73 12.17 31.51
N PRO A 221 8.25 12.44 30.29
CA PRO A 221 7.80 13.57 29.48
C PRO A 221 6.31 13.52 29.12
N ASN A 222 5.69 12.34 29.14
CA ASN A 222 4.25 12.15 28.86
C ASN A 222 3.37 12.16 30.13
N ASN A 223 3.90 12.58 31.29
CA ASN A 223 3.13 12.65 32.53
C ASN A 223 2.13 13.83 32.49
N PRO A 224 0.82 13.61 32.67
CA PRO A 224 -0.17 14.69 32.67
C PRO A 224 0.09 15.76 33.75
N ALA A 225 0.73 15.41 34.88
CA ALA A 225 1.08 16.37 35.92
C ALA A 225 2.15 17.39 35.46
N ASN A 226 2.97 17.06 34.46
CA ASN A 226 3.98 17.97 33.92
C ASN A 226 3.40 18.96 32.89
N ALA A 227 2.18 18.71 32.37
CA ALA A 227 1.56 19.53 31.33
C ALA A 227 0.79 20.76 31.87
N GLY A 228 0.51 20.81 33.18
CA GLY A 228 -0.31 21.86 33.81
C GLY A 228 0.44 22.86 34.70
N GLY A 229 1.77 22.84 34.71
CA GLY A 229 2.60 23.62 35.64
C GLY A 229 3.30 24.85 35.03
N GLY A 230 2.77 25.41 33.94
CA GLY A 230 3.34 26.58 33.23
C GLY A 230 2.61 27.88 33.52
#